data_AF-A0A947G577-F1
#
_entry.id   AF-A0A947G577-F1
#
_cell.length_a   1.000
_cell.length_b   1.000
_cell.length_c   1.000
_cell.angle_alpha   90.00
_cell.angle_beta   90.00
_cell.angle_gamma   90.00
#
_symmetry.space_group_name_H-M   'P 1'
#
loop_
_entity.id
_entity.type
_entity.pdbx_description
1 polymer ?
#
loop_
_entity_poly.entity_id
_entity_poly.type
_entity_poly.pdbx_seq_one_letter_code
_entity_poly.pdbx_strand_id
1 'polypeptide(L)'
;MRAVLIALTLLACATPNAGRKSCLGCDLDVDDDARSQRRKTQLAPLTTANTCAESSSQPAMVRGSRSRKELIDVDFRNVEVHNALRLLAEVGKINIVIGDEVRGSVTLRLRRVTWKQALDAVVGLEQLRLVHDRGVYRVEPR
;
A
#
# COMPACT_ATOMS: atom_id res chain seq x y z
N MET A 1 9.42 -32.13 -53.78
CA MET A 1 8.01 -32.43 -53.44
C MET A 1 7.96 -33.31 -52.20
N ARG A 2 7.79 -32.73 -51.00
CA ARG A 2 7.28 -33.44 -49.82
C ARG A 2 6.41 -32.48 -49.03
N ALA A 3 5.12 -32.62 -49.29
CA ALA A 3 4.03 -31.87 -48.70
C ALA A 3 3.70 -32.43 -47.30
N VAL A 4 3.39 -31.49 -46.40
CA VAL A 4 2.20 -31.46 -45.53
C VAL A 4 1.88 -32.75 -44.74
N LEU A 5 1.97 -32.67 -43.41
CA LEU A 5 0.81 -32.87 -42.53
C LEU A 5 1.20 -32.56 -41.08
N ILE A 6 0.91 -31.32 -40.69
CA ILE A 6 0.81 -30.90 -39.29
C ILE A 6 -0.56 -31.38 -38.83
N ALA A 7 -0.63 -32.58 -38.24
CA ALA A 7 -1.82 -33.09 -37.59
C ALA A 7 -1.73 -32.80 -36.09
N LEU A 8 -2.39 -31.71 -35.74
CA LEU A 8 -2.81 -31.28 -34.42
C LEU A 8 -3.43 -32.46 -33.64
N THR A 9 -2.88 -32.82 -32.48
CA THR A 9 -3.65 -33.54 -31.45
C THR A 9 -3.10 -33.18 -30.07
N LEU A 10 -3.63 -32.06 -29.57
CA LEU A 10 -3.53 -31.62 -28.18
C LEU A 10 -4.14 -32.69 -27.28
N LEU A 11 -3.29 -33.42 -26.55
CA LEU A 11 -3.71 -34.22 -25.40
C LEU A 11 -3.11 -33.58 -24.14
N ALA A 12 -3.76 -32.52 -23.65
CA ALA A 12 -3.47 -31.95 -22.35
C ALA A 12 -4.46 -32.52 -21.33
N CYS A 13 -3.94 -33.41 -20.48
CA CYS A 13 -4.62 -33.95 -19.30
C CYS A 13 -5.16 -32.85 -18.39
N ALA A 14 -6.40 -33.03 -17.96
CA ALA A 14 -7.01 -32.34 -16.84
C ALA A 14 -6.35 -32.75 -15.51
N THR A 15 -5.97 -31.77 -14.69
CA THR A 15 -5.99 -31.90 -13.22
C THR A 15 -6.53 -30.59 -12.63
N PRO A 16 -7.63 -30.62 -11.85
CA PRO A 16 -8.12 -29.45 -11.14
C PRO A 16 -7.57 -29.47 -9.72
N ASN A 17 -6.77 -28.47 -9.34
CA ASN A 17 -6.52 -28.18 -7.94
C ASN A 17 -6.89 -26.72 -7.67
N ALA A 18 -8.17 -26.53 -7.34
CA ALA A 18 -8.74 -25.24 -7.01
C ALA A 18 -8.19 -24.79 -5.65
N GLY A 19 -7.48 -23.66 -5.68
CA GLY A 19 -6.90 -23.03 -4.51
C GLY A 19 -7.92 -22.68 -3.44
N ARG A 20 -7.52 -22.92 -2.18
CA ARG A 20 -8.08 -22.31 -0.98
C ARG A 20 -7.88 -20.80 -1.07
N LYS A 21 -8.97 -20.08 -1.34
CA LYS A 21 -9.03 -18.62 -1.33
C LYS A 21 -9.47 -18.23 0.07
N SER A 22 -8.56 -17.62 0.79
CA SER A 22 -8.78 -17.07 2.13
C SER A 22 -10.01 -16.17 2.13
N CYS A 23 -10.93 -16.44 3.05
CA CYS A 23 -11.89 -15.46 3.52
C CYS A 23 -11.11 -14.23 4.00
N LEU A 24 -11.49 -13.05 3.51
CA LEU A 24 -11.41 -11.72 4.13
C LEU A 24 -11.65 -10.71 2.99
N GLY A 25 -12.89 -10.73 2.49
CA GLY A 25 -13.46 -9.52 1.92
C GLY A 25 -13.65 -8.55 3.08
N CYS A 26 -12.86 -7.48 3.09
CA CYS A 26 -13.32 -6.23 3.66
C CYS A 26 -14.14 -5.59 2.55
N ASP A 27 -15.46 -5.66 2.70
CA ASP A 27 -16.42 -4.94 1.89
C ASP A 27 -16.02 -3.46 1.87
N LEU A 28 -15.71 -2.98 0.67
CA LEU A 28 -15.55 -1.58 0.35
C LEU A 28 -16.91 -1.14 -0.19
N ASP A 29 -17.75 -0.61 0.69
CA ASP A 29 -18.95 0.11 0.28
C ASP A 29 -18.53 1.33 -0.56
N VAL A 30 -18.73 1.23 -1.86
CA VAL A 30 -18.69 2.34 -2.81
C VAL A 30 -20.14 2.76 -3.00
N ASP A 31 -20.47 3.93 -2.46
CA ASP A 31 -21.75 4.62 -2.69
C ASP A 31 -21.90 4.92 -4.19
N ASP A 32 -22.89 4.30 -4.86
CA ASP A 32 -23.26 4.55 -6.25
C ASP A 32 -24.70 5.11 -6.33
N ASP A 33 -24.81 6.23 -7.05
CA ASP A 33 -25.95 7.14 -7.19
C ASP A 33 -27.28 6.45 -7.60
N ALA A 34 -28.17 6.28 -6.62
CA ALA A 34 -29.55 5.86 -6.85
C ALA A 34 -30.40 7.00 -7.44
N ARG A 35 -30.48 7.09 -8.79
CA ARG A 35 -31.55 7.80 -9.49
C ARG A 35 -32.54 6.81 -10.11
N SER A 36 -33.81 7.07 -9.77
CA SER A 36 -35.02 6.66 -10.52
C SER A 36 -35.64 5.33 -10.09
N GLN A 37 -36.63 5.42 -9.18
CA GLN A 37 -37.99 4.99 -9.50
C GLN A 37 -39.00 5.58 -8.51
N ARG A 38 -39.83 6.50 -9.02
CA ARG A 38 -41.11 6.87 -8.39
C ARG A 38 -42.05 5.68 -8.46
N ARG A 39 -42.72 5.34 -7.36
CA ARG A 39 -44.16 4.95 -7.33
C ARG A 39 -44.69 4.92 -5.88
N LYS A 40 -45.23 6.07 -5.49
CA LYS A 40 -46.57 6.30 -4.91
C LYS A 40 -47.07 5.26 -3.90
N THR A 41 -47.27 5.68 -2.65
CA THR A 41 -48.51 5.52 -1.85
C THR A 41 -48.35 6.32 -0.55
N GLN A 42 -49.48 6.70 0.04
CA GLN A 42 -49.80 7.98 0.63
C GLN A 42 -50.00 7.91 2.17
N LEU A 43 -50.11 9.11 2.78
CA LEU A 43 -50.79 9.47 4.04
C LEU A 43 -49.94 9.46 5.33
N ALA A 44 -49.77 10.66 5.90
CA ALA A 44 -49.36 10.91 7.29
C ALA A 44 -50.52 10.62 8.25
N PRO A 45 -50.24 10.45 9.56
CA PRO A 45 -50.40 11.62 10.41
C PRO A 45 -49.29 11.81 11.47
N LEU A 46 -49.28 13.05 11.96
CA LEU A 46 -48.43 13.62 13.00
C LEU A 46 -48.48 12.77 14.28
N THR A 47 -47.32 12.31 14.76
CA THR A 47 -47.15 12.00 16.19
C THR A 47 -45.74 12.36 16.65
N THR A 48 -45.70 13.42 17.45
CA THR A 48 -44.95 13.60 18.68
C THR A 48 -43.77 12.67 18.95
N ALA A 49 -42.57 13.25 19.03
CA ALA A 49 -41.71 13.22 20.24
C ALA A 49 -40.26 13.58 19.86
N ASN A 50 -39.96 14.86 19.91
CA ASN A 50 -38.79 15.40 20.58
C ASN A 50 -38.22 14.42 21.63
N THR A 51 -36.99 13.94 21.39
CA THR A 51 -36.08 13.45 22.42
C THR A 51 -34.65 13.83 22.03
N CYS A 52 -33.98 14.45 22.99
CA CYS A 52 -32.59 14.90 23.06
C CYS A 52 -31.62 13.97 22.29
N ALA A 53 -30.64 14.42 21.48
CA ALA A 53 -29.73 15.55 21.68
C ALA A 53 -29.20 15.63 23.12
N GLU A 54 -28.59 14.55 23.62
CA GLU A 54 -27.70 14.60 24.77
C GLU A 54 -26.45 13.76 24.48
N SER A 55 -25.33 14.47 24.59
CA SER A 55 -23.96 14.01 24.77
C SER A 55 -23.85 12.76 25.65
N SER A 56 -22.92 11.86 25.33
CA SER A 56 -21.74 11.61 26.17
C SER A 56 -21.02 10.31 25.78
N SER A 57 -19.80 10.51 25.30
CA SER A 57 -18.63 9.76 25.79
C SER A 57 -18.58 8.27 25.47
N GLN A 58 -18.33 7.94 24.21
CA GLN A 58 -17.46 6.79 23.96
C GLN A 58 -16.04 7.21 24.37
N PRO A 59 -15.39 6.58 25.36
CA PRO A 59 -13.98 6.79 25.57
C PRO A 59 -13.28 6.19 24.36
N ALA A 60 -12.85 7.05 23.44
CA ALA A 60 -11.87 6.69 22.44
C ALA A 60 -10.63 6.22 23.21
N MET A 61 -10.51 4.90 23.40
CA MET A 61 -9.28 4.27 23.82
C MET A 61 -8.29 4.45 22.67
N VAL A 62 -7.73 5.66 22.57
CA VAL A 62 -6.49 5.92 21.86
C VAL A 62 -5.42 5.25 22.71
N ARG A 63 -5.36 3.92 22.59
CA ARG A 63 -4.14 3.18 22.83
C ARG A 63 -3.19 3.69 21.76
N GLY A 64 -2.57 4.83 22.04
CA GLY A 64 -1.40 5.28 21.33
C GLY A 64 -0.40 4.15 21.47
N SER A 65 -0.38 3.26 20.48
CA SER A 65 0.70 2.35 20.23
C SER A 65 1.89 3.24 19.96
N ARG A 66 2.53 3.67 21.05
CA ARG A 66 3.82 4.34 21.06
C ARG A 66 4.87 3.31 20.65
N SER A 67 4.72 2.70 19.47
CA SER A 67 5.87 2.37 18.66
C SER A 67 6.61 3.68 18.57
N ARG A 68 7.73 3.78 19.28
CA ARG A 68 8.60 4.96 19.30
C ARG A 68 9.23 5.06 17.91
N LYS A 69 8.41 5.45 16.94
CA LYS A 69 8.81 5.71 15.57
C LYS A 69 9.48 7.07 15.65
N GLU A 70 10.80 7.05 15.66
CA GLU A 70 11.61 8.27 15.60
C GLU A 70 11.20 9.02 14.33
N LEU A 71 10.60 10.20 14.55
CA LEU A 71 10.19 11.08 13.47
C LEU A 71 11.40 11.93 13.11
N ILE A 72 11.68 12.00 11.82
CA ILE A 72 12.80 12.74 11.26
C ILE A 72 12.30 13.72 10.21
N ASP A 73 13.03 14.82 10.09
CA ASP A 73 12.91 15.78 9.00
C ASP A 73 14.16 15.62 8.13
N VAL A 74 13.97 15.40 6.82
CA VAL A 74 15.06 15.14 5.88
C VAL A 74 14.85 15.96 4.62
N ASP A 75 15.92 16.56 4.11
CA ASP A 75 15.91 17.37 2.89
C ASP A 75 17.05 16.95 1.98
N PHE A 76 16.72 16.32 0.86
CA PHE A 76 17.65 15.93 -0.19
C PHE A 76 17.44 16.86 -1.38
N ARG A 77 18.49 17.57 -1.77
CA ARG A 77 18.49 18.45 -2.95
C ARG A 77 19.58 18.02 -3.89
N ASN A 78 19.19 17.42 -5.02
CA ASN A 78 20.12 16.91 -6.02
C ASN A 78 21.21 16.01 -5.42
N VAL A 79 20.81 15.08 -4.53
CA VAL A 79 21.71 14.18 -3.83
C VAL A 79 21.74 12.85 -4.57
N GLU A 80 22.92 12.25 -4.71
CA GLU A 80 23.04 10.91 -5.28
C GLU A 80 22.26 9.89 -4.45
N VAL A 81 21.60 8.94 -5.12
CA VAL A 81 20.77 7.92 -4.47
C VAL A 81 21.59 7.13 -3.43
N HIS A 82 22.85 6.79 -3.74
CA HIS A 82 23.77 6.12 -2.81
C HIS A 82 23.93 6.90 -1.51
N ASN A 83 24.20 8.19 -1.60
CA ASN A 83 24.44 9.05 -0.44
C ASN A 83 23.15 9.24 0.38
N ALA A 84 22.01 9.40 -0.28
CA ALA A 84 20.71 9.51 0.38
C ALA A 84 20.34 8.23 1.16
N LEU A 85 20.49 7.06 0.54
CA LEU A 85 20.23 5.76 1.18
C LEU A 85 21.16 5.48 2.35
N ARG A 86 22.44 5.83 2.23
CA ARG A 86 23.42 5.72 3.31
C ARG A 86 23.03 6.56 4.53
N LEU A 87 22.64 7.82 4.32
CA LEU A 87 22.19 8.67 5.42
C LEU A 87 20.98 8.07 6.14
N LEU A 88 20.01 7.53 5.38
CA LEU A 88 18.84 6.87 5.96
C LEU A 88 19.20 5.59 6.73
N ALA A 89 20.20 4.82 6.26
CA ALA A 89 20.70 3.64 6.97
C ALA A 89 21.27 3.98 8.35
N GLU A 90 22.06 5.07 8.42
CA GLU A 90 22.67 5.55 9.65
C GLU A 90 21.62 6.01 10.67
N VAL A 91 20.60 6.74 10.20
CA VAL A 91 19.47 7.20 11.04
C VAL A 91 18.63 6.02 11.54
N GLY A 92 18.33 5.06 10.67
CA GLY A 92 17.56 3.87 11.03
C GLY A 92 18.34 2.83 11.85
N LYS A 93 19.67 2.97 11.95
CA LYS A 93 20.60 1.97 12.51
C LYS A 93 20.38 0.58 11.92
N ILE A 94 20.24 0.52 10.60
CA ILE A 94 20.01 -0.73 9.84
C ILE A 94 21.14 -1.00 8.86
N ASN A 95 21.31 -2.27 8.52
CA ASN A 95 22.27 -2.69 7.50
C ASN A 95 21.62 -2.61 6.12
N ILE A 96 22.20 -1.83 5.21
CA ILE A 96 21.76 -1.71 3.82
C ILE A 96 22.90 -2.13 2.89
N VAL A 97 22.58 -2.91 1.86
CA VAL A 97 23.46 -3.27 0.74
C VAL A 97 22.89 -2.61 -0.52
N ILE A 98 23.70 -1.79 -1.16
CA ILE A 98 23.35 -1.05 -2.37
C ILE A 98 24.20 -1.62 -3.50
N GLY A 99 23.57 -2.08 -4.58
CA GLY A 99 24.28 -2.49 -5.79
C GLY A 99 24.86 -1.30 -6.56
N ASP A 100 25.89 -1.54 -7.36
CA ASP A 100 26.55 -0.53 -8.21
C ASP A 100 25.67 -0.07 -9.39
N GLU A 101 24.61 -0.81 -9.67
CA GLU A 101 23.56 -0.49 -10.64
C GLU A 101 22.62 0.64 -10.17
N VAL A 102 22.56 0.93 -8.87
CA VAL A 102 21.74 2.03 -8.32
C VAL A 102 22.45 3.35 -8.59
N ARG A 103 22.09 4.05 -9.66
CA ARG A 103 22.69 5.34 -10.04
C ARG A 103 21.59 6.36 -10.33
N GLY A 104 21.81 7.61 -9.94
CA GLY A 104 20.85 8.69 -10.13
C GLY A 104 20.95 9.74 -9.03
N SER A 105 20.14 10.79 -9.18
CA SER A 105 20.04 11.90 -8.23
C SER A 105 18.59 12.10 -7.84
N VAL A 106 18.33 12.18 -6.53
CA VAL A 106 16.99 12.41 -5.99
C VAL A 106 16.89 13.80 -5.36
N THR A 107 15.69 14.37 -5.48
CA THR A 107 15.33 15.61 -4.79
C THR A 107 14.00 15.40 -4.09
N LEU A 108 13.99 15.48 -2.76
CA LEU A 108 12.80 15.31 -1.95
C LEU A 108 12.96 15.98 -0.59
N ARG A 109 11.85 16.42 -0.03
CA ARG A 109 11.80 17.02 1.31
C ARG A 109 10.70 16.36 2.12
N LEU A 110 11.07 15.83 3.28
CA LEU A 110 10.16 15.13 4.17
C LEU A 110 10.16 15.80 5.54
N ARG A 111 8.96 15.90 6.12
CA ARG A 111 8.74 16.53 7.41
C ARG A 111 7.94 15.59 8.30
N ARG A 112 8.36 15.38 9.54
CA ARG A 112 7.70 14.49 10.53
C ARG A 112 7.40 13.10 9.96
N VAL A 113 8.36 12.50 9.27
CA VAL A 113 8.22 11.15 8.69
C VAL A 113 9.03 10.13 9.46
N THR A 114 8.68 8.86 9.33
CA THR A 114 9.54 7.77 9.84
C THR A 114 10.66 7.48 8.86
N TRP A 115 11.81 6.99 9.35
CA TRP A 115 12.92 6.60 8.47
C TRP A 115 12.51 5.57 7.41
N LYS A 116 11.64 4.60 7.78
CA LYS A 116 11.15 3.58 6.85
C LYS A 116 10.33 4.21 5.73
N GLN A 117 9.44 5.14 6.08
CA GLN A 117 8.66 5.88 5.09
C GLN A 117 9.53 6.74 4.18
N ALA A 118 10.62 7.33 4.72
CA ALA A 118 11.59 8.04 3.90
C ALA A 118 12.33 7.12 2.93
N LEU A 119 12.73 5.92 3.40
CA LEU A 119 13.36 4.90 2.57
C LEU A 119 12.43 4.45 1.42
N ASP A 120 11.17 4.15 1.74
CA ASP A 120 10.16 3.76 0.76
C ASP A 120 9.92 4.87 -0.28
N ALA A 121 9.95 6.14 0.14
CA ALA A 121 9.81 7.29 -0.76
C ALA A 121 10.99 7.41 -1.75
N VAL A 122 12.23 7.24 -1.29
CA VAL A 122 13.42 7.26 -2.17
C VAL A 122 13.35 6.14 -3.20
N VAL A 123 13.06 4.92 -2.75
CA VAL A 123 12.99 3.71 -3.60
C VAL A 123 11.87 3.84 -4.64
N GLY A 124 10.74 4.45 -4.26
CA GLY A 124 9.59 4.66 -5.16
C GLY A 124 9.84 5.66 -6.29
N LEU A 125 10.74 6.64 -6.12
CA LEU A 125 11.05 7.63 -7.15
C LEU A 125 11.89 7.04 -8.30
N GLU A 126 12.90 6.24 -7.95
CA GLU A 126 13.90 5.73 -8.89
C GLU A 126 13.57 4.33 -9.45
N GLN A 127 12.31 3.86 -9.29
CA GLN A 127 11.88 2.52 -9.69
C GLN A 127 12.81 1.42 -9.14
N LEU A 128 13.19 1.54 -7.87
CA LEU A 128 14.00 0.54 -7.20
C LEU A 128 13.09 -0.45 -6.45
N ARG A 129 13.64 -1.56 -6.02
CA ARG A 129 13.03 -2.55 -5.14
C ARG A 129 13.90 -2.73 -3.91
N LEU A 130 13.24 -2.82 -2.75
CA LEU A 130 13.86 -3.16 -1.48
C LEU A 130 13.58 -4.64 -1.16
N VAL A 131 14.62 -5.46 -1.09
CA VAL A 131 14.55 -6.87 -0.67
C VAL A 131 15.12 -6.98 0.73
N HIS A 132 14.32 -7.44 1.69
CA HIS A 132 14.79 -7.67 3.05
C HIS A 132 15.13 -9.15 3.25
N ASP A 133 16.42 -9.46 3.42
CA ASP A 133 16.91 -10.81 3.68
C ASP A 133 17.75 -10.83 4.97
N ARG A 134 17.34 -11.67 5.93
CA ARG A 134 18.08 -11.93 7.19
C ARG A 134 18.59 -10.68 7.94
N GLY A 135 17.78 -9.62 8.01
CA GLY A 135 18.14 -8.40 8.74
C GLY A 135 19.02 -7.43 7.96
N VAL A 136 19.22 -7.69 6.66
CA VAL A 136 19.88 -6.78 5.71
C VAL A 136 18.86 -6.35 4.67
N TYR A 137 18.84 -5.05 4.39
CA TYR A 137 18.04 -4.48 3.32
C TYR A 137 18.91 -4.37 2.06
N ARG A 138 18.55 -5.11 1.02
CA ARG A 138 19.20 -5.05 -0.30
C ARG A 138 18.37 -4.16 -1.21
N VAL A 139 19.03 -3.23 -1.90
CA VAL A 139 18.41 -2.37 -2.91
C VAL A 139 18.78 -2.90 -4.28
N GLU A 140 17.78 -3.19 -5.09
CA GLU A 140 17.90 -3.73 -6.45
C GLU A 140 17.08 -2.87 -7.42
N PRO A 141 17.44 -2.77 -8.71
CA PRO A 141 16.56 -2.18 -9.72
C PRO A 141 15.28 -3.02 -9.91
N ARG A 142 14.17 -2.35 -10.24
CA ARG A 142 12.88 -3.01 -10.49
C ARG A 142 12.78 -3.62 -11.89
#